data_AF-A0A392SQI2-F1
#
_entry.id   AF-A0A392SQI2-F1
#
_cell.length_a   1.000
_cell.length_b   1.000
_cell.length_c   1.000
_cell.angle_alpha   90.00
_cell.angle_beta   90.00
_cell.angle_gamma   90.00
#
_symmetry.space_group_name_H-M   'P 1'
#
loop_
_entity.id
_entity.type
_entity.pdbx_description
1 polymer ?
#
loop_
_entity_poly.entity_id
_entity_poly.type
_entity_poly.pdbx_seq_one_letter_code
_entity_poly.pdbx_strand_id
1 'polypeptide(L)'
;MPSSDIFQDQGWLGYFDFLNGPVYTELVKDFWKKCDIFTQENADREYENKVVEDLENNRGKSRIELGLREFTETEIRSGCTGYEV
;
A
#
# COMPACT_ATOMS: atom_id res chain seq x y z
N MET A 1 -18.20 11.02 29.31
CA MET A 1 -18.92 10.41 28.18
C MET A 1 -18.26 9.08 27.90
N PRO A 2 -18.95 7.94 28.01
CA PRO A 2 -18.40 6.70 27.53
C PRO A 2 -18.56 6.69 26.01
N SER A 3 -17.44 6.61 25.30
CA SER A 3 -17.35 6.60 23.85
C SER A 3 -18.03 5.39 23.18
N SER A 4 -18.46 4.39 23.96
CA SER A 4 -19.11 3.17 23.48
C SER A 4 -20.50 3.40 22.87
N ASP A 5 -21.28 4.30 23.45
CA ASP A 5 -22.71 4.42 23.15
C ASP A 5 -22.95 5.03 21.76
N ILE A 6 -22.00 5.86 21.30
CA ILE A 6 -22.04 6.52 19.98
C ILE A 6 -21.93 5.50 18.84
N PHE A 7 -21.11 4.46 19.00
CA PHE A 7 -20.95 3.41 17.99
C PHE A 7 -22.13 2.43 18.01
N GLN A 8 -22.75 2.25 19.18
CA GLN A 8 -23.94 1.42 19.33
C GLN A 8 -25.16 2.04 18.65
N ASP A 9 -25.43 3.31 18.93
CA ASP A 9 -26.59 4.05 18.39
C ASP A 9 -26.51 4.26 16.88
N GLN A 10 -25.30 4.29 16.31
CA GLN A 10 -25.08 4.38 14.86
C GLN A 10 -25.18 3.02 14.13
N GLY A 11 -25.44 1.93 14.83
CA GLY A 11 -25.55 0.59 14.23
C GLY A 11 -24.22 -0.03 13.78
N TRP A 12 -23.07 0.48 14.27
CA TRP A 12 -21.74 0.01 13.87
C TRP A 12 -21.36 -1.33 14.48
N LEU A 13 -22.11 -1.81 15.49
CA LEU A 13 -21.86 -3.14 16.07
C LEU A 13 -21.90 -4.25 15.01
N GLY A 14 -22.85 -4.20 14.06
CA GLY A 14 -22.91 -5.17 12.97
C GLY A 14 -21.71 -5.10 12.01
N TYR A 15 -21.12 -3.91 11.84
CA TYR A 15 -19.89 -3.73 11.07
C TYR A 15 -18.68 -4.33 11.81
N PHE A 16 -18.60 -4.17 13.14
CA PHE A 16 -17.57 -4.81 13.95
C PHE A 16 -17.74 -6.34 14.03
N ASP A 17 -18.97 -6.86 14.07
CA ASP A 17 -19.22 -8.31 14.02
C ASP A 17 -18.90 -8.90 12.65
N PHE A 18 -19.18 -8.17 11.56
CA PHE A 18 -18.80 -8.55 10.20
C PHE A 18 -17.27 -8.53 10.02
N LEU A 19 -16.60 -7.49 10.53
CA LEU A 19 -15.14 -7.43 10.56
C LEU A 19 -14.56 -8.57 11.40
N ASN A 20 -15.06 -8.84 12.61
CA ASN A 20 -14.54 -9.94 13.43
C ASN A 20 -14.98 -11.34 12.93
N GLY A 21 -15.83 -11.39 11.92
CA GLY A 21 -16.26 -12.60 11.25
C GLY A 21 -15.26 -13.12 10.20
N PRO A 22 -15.66 -14.08 9.36
CA PRO A 22 -14.78 -14.71 8.36
C PRO A 22 -14.18 -13.70 7.37
N VAL A 23 -14.79 -12.52 7.22
CA VAL A 23 -14.36 -11.50 6.26
C VAL A 23 -13.01 -10.90 6.59
N TYR A 24 -12.66 -10.69 7.87
CA TYR A 24 -11.30 -10.24 8.19
C TYR A 24 -10.26 -11.32 7.90
N THR A 25 -10.59 -12.60 8.13
CA THR A 25 -9.66 -13.68 7.77
C THR A 25 -9.47 -13.81 6.26
N GLU A 26 -10.51 -13.56 5.46
CA GLU A 26 -10.42 -13.53 4.00
C GLU A 26 -9.67 -12.29 3.50
N LEU A 27 -9.97 -11.10 4.04
CA LEU A 27 -9.24 -9.86 3.73
C LEU A 27 -7.76 -9.97 4.06
N VAL A 28 -7.40 -10.53 5.22
CA VAL A 28 -6.00 -10.76 5.60
C VAL A 28 -5.37 -11.77 4.65
N LYS A 29 -6.04 -12.89 4.32
CA LYS A 29 -5.51 -13.86 3.33
C LYS A 29 -5.30 -13.24 1.95
N ASP A 30 -6.24 -12.44 1.47
CA ASP A 30 -6.16 -11.79 0.17
C ASP A 30 -5.12 -10.67 0.18
N PHE A 31 -4.99 -9.93 1.28
CA PHE A 31 -3.93 -8.96 1.50
C PHE A 31 -2.56 -9.63 1.41
N TRP A 32 -2.36 -10.74 2.15
CA TRP A 32 -1.11 -11.50 2.13
C TRP A 32 -0.80 -12.16 0.79
N LYS A 33 -1.82 -12.59 0.03
CA LYS A 33 -1.63 -13.12 -1.33
C LYS A 33 -1.27 -12.05 -2.35
N LYS A 34 -1.74 -10.82 -2.15
CA LYS A 34 -1.58 -9.69 -3.07
C LYS A 34 -0.54 -8.67 -2.60
N CYS A 35 0.15 -8.95 -1.50
CA CYS A 35 1.20 -8.09 -1.00
C CYS A 35 2.53 -8.50 -1.62
N ASP A 36 3.18 -7.54 -2.26
CA ASP A 36 4.55 -7.67 -2.72
C ASP A 36 5.48 -6.92 -1.77
N ILE A 37 6.59 -7.55 -1.43
CA ILE A 37 7.63 -6.93 -0.63
C ILE A 37 8.44 -6.03 -1.56
N PHE A 38 8.32 -4.73 -1.37
CA PHE A 38 9.09 -3.75 -2.11
C PHE A 38 10.39 -3.48 -1.35
N THR A 39 11.47 -4.09 -1.85
CA THR A 39 12.82 -3.96 -1.30
C THR A 39 13.59 -2.84 -1.98
N GLN A 40 14.77 -2.51 -1.43
CA GLN A 40 15.69 -1.57 -2.06
C GLN A 40 16.06 -1.98 -3.49
N GLU A 41 16.28 -3.27 -3.74
CA GLU A 41 16.56 -3.79 -5.08
C GLU A 41 15.41 -3.54 -6.06
N ASN A 42 14.16 -3.66 -5.60
CA ASN A 42 12.99 -3.31 -6.42
C ASN A 42 12.95 -1.81 -6.71
N ALA A 43 13.30 -0.97 -5.74
CA ALA A 43 13.42 0.47 -5.93
C ALA A 43 14.50 0.79 -6.96
N ASP A 44 15.72 0.26 -6.79
CA ASP A 44 16.83 0.52 -7.70
C ASP A 44 16.50 0.08 -9.13
N ARG A 45 15.87 -1.09 -9.30
CA ARG A 45 15.39 -1.57 -10.60
C ARG A 45 14.34 -0.66 -11.23
N GLU A 46 13.38 -0.17 -10.46
CA GLU A 46 12.36 0.77 -10.93
C GLU A 46 13.00 2.09 -11.40
N TYR A 47 14.00 2.58 -10.66
CA TYR A 47 14.77 3.76 -11.04
C TYR A 47 15.57 3.53 -12.32
N GLU A 48 16.30 2.43 -12.40
CA GLU A 48 17.08 2.07 -13.60
C GLU A 48 16.18 1.96 -14.83
N ASN A 49 15.01 1.31 -14.72
CA ASN A 49 14.03 1.23 -15.80
C ASN A 49 13.58 2.63 -16.25
N LYS A 50 13.29 3.54 -15.32
CA LYS A 50 12.93 4.93 -15.67
C LYS A 50 14.06 5.72 -16.30
N VAL A 51 15.30 5.50 -15.88
CA VAL A 51 16.47 6.12 -16.49
C VAL A 51 16.68 5.59 -17.91
N VAL A 52 16.46 4.29 -18.14
CA VAL A 52 16.62 3.65 -19.46
C VAL A 52 15.51 4.07 -20.43
N GLU A 53 14.29 4.34 -19.95
CA GLU A 53 13.19 4.84 -20.80
C GLU A 53 13.53 6.14 -21.53
N ASP A 54 14.31 7.03 -20.90
CA ASP A 54 14.75 8.29 -21.51
C ASP A 54 16.13 8.69 -20.99
N LEU A 55 17.16 8.05 -21.54
CA LEU A 55 18.55 8.26 -21.12
C LEU A 55 19.04 9.70 -21.28
N GLU A 56 18.51 10.46 -22.24
CA GLU A 56 18.93 11.86 -22.45
C GLU A 56 18.35 12.78 -21.38
N ASN A 57 17.08 12.60 -21.02
CA ASN A 57 16.41 13.47 -20.06
C ASN A 57 16.48 12.98 -18.62
N ASN A 58 16.63 11.68 -18.37
CA ASN A 58 16.52 11.10 -17.03
C ASN A 58 17.85 10.80 -16.36
N ARG A 59 18.96 10.88 -17.10
CA ARG A 59 20.29 10.63 -16.56
C ARG A 59 20.68 11.69 -15.52
N GLY A 60 20.99 11.22 -14.31
CA GLY A 60 21.44 12.05 -13.20
C GLY A 60 20.33 12.73 -12.41
N LYS A 61 19.06 12.50 -12.76
CA LYS A 61 17.90 12.92 -11.95
C LYS A 61 17.72 12.00 -10.76
N SER A 62 17.30 12.56 -9.63
CA SER A 62 16.89 11.80 -8.45
C SER A 62 15.56 11.08 -8.68
N ARG A 63 15.23 10.08 -7.84
CA ARG A 63 13.95 9.35 -7.89
C ARG A 63 12.73 10.29 -7.89
N ILE A 64 12.76 11.32 -7.04
CA ILE A 64 11.68 12.30 -6.91
C ILE A 64 11.51 13.10 -8.20
N GLU A 65 12.61 13.49 -8.85
CA GLU A 65 12.59 14.19 -10.14
C GLU A 65 12.10 13.32 -11.30
N LEU A 66 12.19 11.99 -11.16
CA LEU A 66 11.60 11.02 -12.09
C LEU A 66 10.14 10.69 -11.76
N GLY A 67 9.55 11.33 -10.75
CA GLY A 67 8.19 11.05 -10.29
C GLY A 67 8.04 9.74 -9.52
N LEU A 68 9.16 9.12 -9.12
CA LEU A 68 9.18 7.90 -8.33
C LEU A 68 9.14 8.24 -6.83
N ARG A 69 8.49 7.38 -6.05
CA ARG A 69 8.49 7.51 -4.59
C ARG A 69 9.90 7.30 -4.03
N GLU A 70 10.22 8.08 -3.01
CA GLU A 70 11.43 7.89 -2.23
C GLU A 70 11.37 6.55 -1.51
N PHE A 71 12.46 5.79 -1.61
CA PHE A 71 12.58 4.53 -0.87
C PHE A 71 13.25 4.83 0.47
N THR A 72 12.49 4.75 1.56
CA THR A 72 13.01 4.99 2.92
C THR A 72 13.30 3.68 3.64
N GLU A 73 12.46 2.68 3.45
CA GLU A 73 12.58 1.35 4.06
C GLU A 73 11.86 0.28 3.23
N THR A 74 12.13 -0.99 3.53
CA THR A 74 11.42 -2.11 2.93
C THR A 74 9.95 -2.05 3.32
N GLU A 75 9.08 -1.87 2.34
CA GLU A 75 7.64 -1.71 2.55
C GLU A 75 6.86 -2.84 1.90
N ILE A 76 5.71 -3.16 2.49
CA ILE A 76 4.78 -4.15 1.94
C ILE A 76 3.76 -3.37 1.10
N ARG A 77 3.86 -3.46 -0.22
CA ARG A 77 2.88 -2.85 -1.13
C ARG A 77 1.78 -3.86 -1.43
N SER A 78 0.54 -3.53 -1.10
CA SER A 78 -0.62 -4.38 -1.43
C SER A 78 -1.64 -3.58 -2.22
N GLY A 79 -1.94 -4.03 -3.43
CA GLY A 79 -2.98 -3.45 -4.29
C GLY A 79 -4.36 -3.97 -3.91
N CYS A 80 -4.88 -3.61 -2.74
CA CYS A 80 -6.16 -4.18 -2.29
C CYS A 80 -7.39 -3.49 -2.91
N THR A 81 -7.22 -2.37 -3.64
CA THR A 81 -8.34 -1.57 -4.19
C THR A 81 -8.08 -0.91 -5.54
N GLY A 82 -7.02 -1.27 -6.27
CA GLY A 82 -6.69 -0.64 -7.56
C GLY A 82 -6.28 0.84 -7.44
N TYR A 83 -5.94 1.28 -6.23
CA TYR A 83 -5.33 2.58 -5.98
C TYR A 83 -3.95 2.33 -5.34
N GLU A 84 -2.88 2.70 -6.05
CA GLU A 84 -1.55 2.76 -5.45
C GLU A 84 -1.53 3.95 -4.49
N VAL A 85 -1.63 3.68 -3.18
CA VAL A 85 -1.39 4.68 -2.12
C VAL A 85 0.05 4.63 -1.71
#